data_AF-A0A9E7B5F6-F1
#
_entry.id   AF-A0A9E7B5F6-F1
#
_cell.length_a   1.000
_cell.length_b   1.000
_cell.length_c   1.000
_cell.angle_alpha   90.00
_cell.angle_beta   90.00
_cell.angle_gamma   90.00
#
_symmetry.space_group_name_H-M   'P 1'
#
loop_
_entity.id
_entity.type
_entity.pdbx_description
1 polymer ?
#
loop_
_entity_poly.entity_id
_entity_poly.type
_entity_poly.pdbx_seq_one_letter_code
_entity_poly.pdbx_strand_id
1 'polypeptide(L)'
;MTVLESLPLQLAKPAQEVYTFLANLANHEQIMPAQVEQFKSEGDTCQYTIKGTGTVYLKWAKQESPSLLVLEPNGKIPFPFSVHWLLEETSSESCKVMVKMEADLNPILKMMAQKPLQNFINLQIDGLKKVYG
;
A
#
# COMPACT_ATOMS: atom_id res chain seq x y z
N MET A 1 16.83 8.74 -2.38
CA MET A 1 15.42 8.51 -2.03
C MET A 1 14.47 9.09 -3.08
N THR A 2 13.63 8.24 -3.66
CA THR A 2 12.52 8.58 -4.57
C THR A 2 11.21 8.44 -3.80
N VAL A 3 10.33 9.45 -3.88
CA VAL A 3 9.00 9.45 -3.25
C VAL A 3 7.95 9.39 -4.36
N LEU A 4 6.98 8.49 -4.20
CA LEU A 4 5.85 8.30 -5.09
C LEU A 4 4.57 8.40 -4.29
N GLU A 5 3.58 9.11 -4.80
CA GLU A 5 2.31 9.35 -4.11
C GLU A 5 1.16 9.05 -5.07
N SER A 6 0.14 8.36 -4.56
CA SER A 6 -1.11 8.20 -5.27
C SER A 6 -1.88 9.52 -5.29
N LEU A 7 -2.90 9.61 -6.15
CA LEU A 7 -3.94 10.61 -5.92
C LEU A 7 -4.65 10.31 -4.59
N PRO A 8 -5.07 11.35 -3.85
CA PRO A 8 -5.88 11.15 -2.66
C PRO A 8 -7.28 10.66 -3.01
N LEU A 9 -7.80 9.75 -2.19
CA LEU A 9 -9.15 9.21 -2.27
C LEU A 9 -9.99 9.74 -1.12
N GLN A 10 -11.06 10.46 -1.42
CA GLN A 10 -12.07 10.84 -0.44
C GLN A 10 -13.05 9.67 -0.23
N LEU A 11 -13.27 9.30 1.03
CA LEU A 11 -14.24 8.28 1.44
C LEU A 11 -15.25 8.90 2.41
N ALA A 12 -16.52 8.55 2.23
CA ALA A 12 -17.60 8.87 3.18
C ALA A 12 -17.64 7.84 4.31
N LYS A 13 -16.49 7.63 4.95
CA LYS A 13 -16.26 6.68 6.04
C LYS A 13 -15.34 7.30 7.11
N PRO A 14 -15.54 7.00 8.41
CA PRO A 14 -14.62 7.42 9.46
C PRO A 14 -13.20 6.89 9.21
N ALA A 15 -12.18 7.69 9.51
CA ALA A 15 -10.78 7.27 9.37
C ALA A 15 -10.47 5.97 10.13
N GLN A 16 -11.07 5.78 11.31
CA GLN A 16 -10.91 4.57 12.11
C GLN A 16 -11.43 3.30 11.42
N GLU A 17 -12.56 3.36 10.70
CA GLU A 17 -13.12 2.21 9.98
C GLU A 17 -12.15 1.77 8.88
N VAL A 18 -11.69 2.73 8.08
CA VAL A 18 -10.77 2.47 6.97
C VAL A 18 -9.40 2.01 7.48
N TYR A 19 -8.90 2.62 8.55
CA TYR A 19 -7.67 2.19 9.22
C TYR A 19 -7.77 0.74 9.68
N THR A 20 -8.83 0.36 10.38
CA THR A 20 -9.01 -1.00 10.90
C THR A 20 -9.07 -2.02 9.75
N PHE A 21 -9.70 -1.67 8.63
CA PHE A 21 -9.67 -2.50 7.43
C PHE A 21 -8.24 -2.69 6.90
N LEU A 22 -7.47 -1.61 6.75
CA LEU A 22 -6.12 -1.63 6.22
C LEU A 22 -5.10 -2.27 7.18
N ALA A 23 -5.32 -2.18 8.49
CA ALA A 23 -4.46 -2.77 9.51
C ALA A 23 -4.52 -4.31 9.52
N ASN A 24 -5.64 -4.88 9.04
CA ASN A 24 -5.74 -6.32 8.82
C ASN A 24 -5.20 -6.69 7.43
N LEU A 25 -4.02 -7.30 7.39
CA LEU A 25 -3.37 -7.69 6.14
C LEU A 25 -4.18 -8.67 5.29
N ALA A 26 -5.05 -9.49 5.89
CA ALA A 26 -5.91 -10.39 5.11
C ALA A 26 -6.87 -9.62 4.20
N ASN A 27 -7.26 -8.40 4.58
CA ASN A 27 -8.12 -7.55 3.75
C ASN A 27 -7.41 -7.01 2.50
N HIS A 28 -6.08 -7.00 2.48
CA HIS A 28 -5.34 -6.47 1.33
C HIS A 28 -5.57 -7.30 0.07
N GLU A 29 -5.91 -8.59 0.19
CA GLU A 29 -6.30 -9.42 -0.96
C GLU A 29 -7.44 -8.79 -1.78
N GLN A 30 -8.38 -8.11 -1.12
CA GLN A 30 -9.57 -7.51 -1.74
C GLN A 30 -9.24 -6.26 -2.56
N ILE A 31 -8.11 -5.60 -2.27
CA ILE A 31 -7.67 -4.38 -2.97
C ILE A 31 -6.53 -4.66 -3.96
N MET A 32 -6.07 -5.91 -4.07
CA MET A 32 -5.03 -6.28 -5.01
C MET A 32 -5.53 -6.24 -6.47
N PRO A 33 -4.72 -5.74 -7.41
CA PRO A 33 -5.07 -5.78 -8.83
C PRO A 33 -4.98 -7.19 -9.41
N ALA A 34 -5.67 -7.44 -10.53
CA ALA A 34 -5.75 -8.77 -11.18
C ALA A 34 -4.40 -9.39 -11.62
N GLN A 35 -3.32 -8.59 -11.64
CA GLN A 35 -1.96 -9.05 -11.92
C GLN A 35 -1.24 -9.66 -10.70
N VAL A 36 -1.86 -9.58 -9.52
CA VAL A 36 -1.38 -10.19 -8.29
C VAL A 36 -1.99 -11.59 -8.14
N GLU A 37 -1.14 -12.55 -7.84
CA GLU A 37 -1.49 -13.95 -7.63
C GLU A 37 -0.87 -14.44 -6.31
N GLN A 38 -1.35 -15.57 -5.79
CA GLN A 38 -0.77 -16.23 -4.60
C GLN A 38 -0.68 -15.34 -3.36
N PHE A 39 -1.65 -14.44 -3.16
CA PHE A 39 -1.71 -13.62 -1.95
C PHE A 39 -1.84 -14.52 -0.72
N LYS A 40 -1.05 -14.23 0.32
CA LYS A 40 -1.13 -14.86 1.64
C LYS A 40 -0.80 -13.83 2.70
N SER A 41 -1.48 -13.89 3.84
CA SER A 41 -1.17 -13.10 5.02
C SER A 41 -1.09 -14.00 6.25
N GLU A 42 -0.14 -13.72 7.13
CA GLU A 42 0.02 -14.41 8.42
C GLU A 42 0.50 -13.41 9.47
N GLY A 43 -0.33 -13.17 10.48
CA GLY A 43 -0.07 -12.18 11.53
C GLY A 43 0.26 -10.81 10.95
N ASP A 44 1.46 -10.33 11.23
CA ASP A 44 1.97 -9.02 10.81
C ASP A 44 2.68 -9.05 9.45
N THR A 45 2.53 -10.12 8.68
CA THR A 45 3.21 -10.31 7.39
C THR A 45 2.24 -10.64 6.27
N CYS A 46 2.59 -10.26 5.04
CA CYS A 46 1.91 -10.72 3.84
C CYS A 46 2.92 -10.98 2.71
N GLN A 47 2.51 -11.80 1.76
CA GLN A 47 3.27 -12.08 0.55
C GLN A 47 2.33 -12.20 -0.64
N TYR A 48 2.84 -11.85 -1.81
CA TYR A 48 2.10 -11.98 -3.05
C TYR A 48 3.04 -11.99 -4.25
N THR A 49 2.61 -12.61 -5.33
CA THR A 49 3.37 -12.69 -6.58
C THR A 49 2.77 -11.74 -7.60
N ILE A 50 3.58 -10.84 -8.16
CA ILE A 50 3.19 -10.00 -9.29
C ILE A 50 3.59 -10.75 -10.57
N LYS A 51 2.61 -11.06 -11.42
CA LYS A 51 2.81 -11.80 -12.67
C LYS A 51 3.90 -11.13 -13.52
N GLY A 52 4.94 -11.90 -13.85
CA GLY A 52 6.09 -11.44 -14.66
C GLY A 52 7.11 -10.56 -13.93
N THR A 53 6.94 -10.27 -12.64
CA THR A 53 7.91 -9.49 -11.83
C THR A 53 8.54 -10.31 -10.70
N GLY A 54 7.75 -11.10 -9.97
CA GLY A 54 8.22 -11.96 -8.88
C GLY A 54 7.41 -11.81 -7.60
N THR A 55 7.90 -12.42 -6.52
CA THR A 55 7.22 -12.46 -5.21
C THR A 55 7.73 -11.36 -4.29
N VAL A 56 6.80 -10.67 -3.63
CA VAL A 56 7.05 -9.64 -2.63
C VAL A 56 6.63 -10.16 -1.27
N TYR A 57 7.44 -9.89 -0.25
CA TYR A 57 7.18 -10.22 1.15
C TYR A 57 7.21 -8.92 1.94
N LEU A 58 6.16 -8.61 2.68
CA LEU A 58 6.04 -7.40 3.48
C LEU A 58 5.70 -7.76 4.94
N LYS A 59 6.05 -6.84 5.84
CA LYS A 59 5.63 -6.86 7.24
C LYS A 59 5.31 -5.46 7.72
N TRP A 60 4.55 -5.36 8.81
CA TRP A 60 4.34 -4.08 9.48
C TRP A 60 5.66 -3.53 10.04
N ALA A 61 5.97 -2.29 9.66
CA ALA A 61 7.04 -1.49 10.25
C ALA A 61 6.49 -0.55 11.32
N LYS A 62 5.29 0.02 11.08
CA LYS A 62 4.65 0.98 11.97
C LYS A 62 3.14 0.98 11.81
N GLN A 63 2.43 1.19 12.91
CA GLN A 63 0.99 1.37 12.94
C GLN A 63 0.64 2.47 13.96
N GLU A 64 -0.02 3.53 13.53
CA GLU A 64 -0.49 4.64 14.38
C GLU A 64 -1.95 4.93 14.03
N SER A 65 -2.87 4.42 14.85
CA SER A 65 -4.31 4.58 14.62
C SER A 65 -4.76 6.02 14.85
N PRO A 66 -5.67 6.57 14.02
CA PRO A 66 -6.19 6.02 12.75
C PRO A 66 -5.43 6.52 11.50
N SER A 67 -4.27 7.16 11.65
CA SER A 67 -3.70 8.03 10.62
C SER A 67 -2.60 7.40 9.76
N LEU A 68 -1.91 6.37 10.23
CA LEU A 68 -0.72 5.85 9.53
C LEU A 68 -0.55 4.33 9.68
N LEU A 69 -0.30 3.67 8.55
CA LEU A 69 0.18 2.29 8.50
C LEU A 69 1.39 2.22 7.56
N VAL A 70 2.49 1.59 7.99
CA VAL A 70 3.72 1.47 7.20
C VAL A 70 4.12 0.01 7.06
N LEU A 71 4.24 -0.44 5.81
CA LEU A 71 4.81 -1.73 5.43
C LEU A 71 6.24 -1.57 4.94
N GLU A 72 7.09 -2.52 5.33
CA GLU A 72 8.44 -2.66 4.81
C GLU A 72 8.68 -4.10 4.31
N PRO A 73 9.69 -4.31 3.47
CA PRO A 73 10.04 -5.65 3.02
C PRO A 73 10.44 -6.59 4.15
N ASN A 74 9.98 -7.82 4.07
CA ASN A 74 10.34 -8.90 4.98
C ASN A 74 11.23 -9.93 4.29
N GLY A 75 12.48 -9.53 3.99
CA GLY A 75 13.45 -10.42 3.36
C GLY A 75 14.45 -9.67 2.48
N LYS A 76 15.15 -10.44 1.63
CA LYS A 76 16.15 -9.87 0.71
C LYS A 76 15.46 -9.10 -0.40
N ILE A 77 15.81 -7.83 -0.53
CA ILE A 77 15.28 -6.91 -1.54
C ILE A 77 16.38 -6.38 -2.46
N PRO A 78 16.05 -6.05 -3.72
CA PRO A 78 16.98 -5.42 -4.65
C PRO A 78 17.29 -3.97 -4.29
N PHE A 79 16.39 -3.29 -3.58
CA PHE A 79 16.54 -1.94 -3.05
C PHE A 79 15.61 -1.73 -1.84
N PRO A 80 15.98 -0.90 -0.85
CA PRO A 80 15.10 -0.50 0.25
C PRO A 80 13.85 0.25 -0.23
N PHE A 81 12.69 -0.10 0.31
CA PHE A 81 11.47 0.68 0.13
C PHE A 81 10.52 0.55 1.32
N SER A 82 9.52 1.42 1.41
CA SER A 82 8.40 1.32 2.34
C SER A 82 7.11 1.80 1.66
N VAL A 83 5.97 1.27 2.11
CA VAL A 83 4.63 1.64 1.64
C VAL A 83 3.82 2.16 2.80
N HIS A 84 3.30 3.37 2.66
CA HIS A 84 2.62 4.12 3.71
C HIS A 84 1.18 4.33 3.28
N TRP A 85 0.23 3.88 4.09
CA TRP A 85 -1.15 4.33 4.03
C TRP A 85 -1.31 5.52 4.95
N LEU A 86 -1.65 6.67 4.37
CA LEU A 86 -1.88 7.93 5.07
C LEU A 86 -3.37 8.19 5.10
N LEU A 87 -3.94 8.36 6.29
CA LEU A 87 -5.35 8.67 6.49
C LEU A 87 -5.47 10.02 7.22
N GLU A 88 -6.27 10.90 6.63
CA GLU A 88 -6.58 12.22 7.15
C GLU A 88 -8.09 12.27 7.42
N GLU A 89 -8.50 12.49 8.66
CA GLU A 89 -9.91 12.70 8.98
C GLU A 89 -10.38 14.04 8.41
N THR A 90 -11.45 14.02 7.61
CA THR A 90 -12.06 15.22 7.04
C THR A 90 -13.34 15.61 7.77
N SER A 91 -13.98 14.67 8.47
CA SER A 91 -15.06 14.85 9.44
C SER A 91 -15.25 13.57 10.26
N SER A 92 -16.13 13.56 11.25
CA SER A 92 -16.49 12.35 12.00
C SER A 92 -16.96 11.17 11.14
N GLU A 93 -17.52 11.44 9.94
CA GLU A 93 -18.03 10.43 9.01
C GLU A 93 -17.26 10.35 7.68
N SER A 94 -16.10 11.01 7.56
CA SER A 94 -15.36 11.02 6.30
C SER A 94 -13.86 11.14 6.49
N CYS A 95 -13.10 10.57 5.57
CA CYS A 95 -11.65 10.66 5.56
C CYS A 95 -11.10 10.71 4.14
N LYS A 96 -9.86 11.15 4.05
CA LYS A 96 -9.05 11.13 2.85
C LYS A 96 -7.91 10.15 3.04
N VAL A 97 -7.68 9.30 2.03
CA VAL A 97 -6.67 8.24 2.07
C VAL A 97 -5.69 8.42 0.91
N MET A 98 -4.41 8.22 1.17
CA MET A 98 -3.35 8.24 0.16
C MET A 98 -2.35 7.11 0.41
N VAL A 99 -1.79 6.57 -0.66
CA VAL A 99 -0.64 5.67 -0.59
C VAL A 99 0.62 6.43 -0.98
N LYS A 100 1.62 6.44 -0.09
CA LYS A 100 2.96 6.96 -0.36
C LYS A 100 3.96 5.80 -0.36
N MET A 101 4.82 5.74 -1.37
CA MET A 101 5.95 4.82 -1.40
C MET A 101 7.26 5.60 -1.36
N GLU A 102 8.14 5.23 -0.44
CA GLU A 102 9.50 5.75 -0.38
C GLU A 102 10.45 4.63 -0.80
N ALA A 103 11.25 4.85 -1.84
CA ALA A 103 12.15 3.85 -2.39
C ALA A 103 13.55 4.43 -2.62
N ASP A 104 14.59 3.69 -2.21
CA ASP A 104 15.97 4.09 -2.43
C ASP A 104 16.49 3.57 -3.78
N LEU A 105 16.03 4.24 -4.85
CA LEU A 105 16.38 3.92 -6.22
C LEU A 105 17.61 4.73 -6.65
N ASN A 106 18.63 4.03 -7.13
CA ASN A 106 19.69 4.67 -7.92
C ASN A 106 19.12 5.17 -9.27
N PRO A 107 19.83 6.05 -10.01
CA PRO A 107 19.29 6.64 -11.24
C PRO A 107 18.83 5.62 -12.30
N ILE A 108 19.56 4.51 -12.46
CA ILE A 108 19.24 3.45 -13.42
C ILE A 108 17.94 2.74 -13.01
N LEU A 109 17.85 2.31 -11.75
CA LEU A 109 16.65 1.67 -11.20
C LEU A 109 15.45 2.62 -11.21
N LYS A 110 15.66 3.91 -10.92
CA LYS A 110 14.59 4.92 -10.95
C LYS A 110 13.94 4.99 -12.33
N MET A 111 14.72 5.01 -13.41
CA MET A 111 14.17 5.03 -14.77
C MET A 111 13.32 3.80 -15.09
N MET A 112 13.69 2.62 -14.57
CA MET A 112 12.98 1.37 -14.84
C MET A 112 11.77 1.14 -13.92
N ALA A 113 11.89 1.49 -12.65
CA ALA A 113 10.93 1.11 -11.60
C ALA A 113 9.94 2.23 -11.26
N GLN A 114 10.27 3.50 -11.46
CA GLN A 114 9.40 4.62 -11.04
C GLN A 114 7.98 4.51 -11.61
N LYS A 115 7.83 4.25 -12.92
CA LYS A 115 6.51 4.15 -13.55
C LYS A 115 5.73 2.91 -13.10
N PRO A 116 6.30 1.68 -13.09
CA PRO A 116 5.63 0.51 -12.51
C PRO A 116 5.21 0.68 -11.04
N LEU A 117 6.08 1.26 -10.20
CA LEU A 117 5.78 1.49 -8.78
C LEU A 117 4.68 2.53 -8.60
N GLN A 118 4.70 3.61 -9.38
CA GLN A 118 3.64 4.62 -9.38
C GLN A 118 2.28 4.00 -9.80
N ASN A 119 2.28 3.15 -10.84
CA ASN A 119 1.07 2.44 -11.25
C ASN A 119 0.56 1.50 -10.16
N PHE A 120 1.46 0.81 -9.45
CA PHE A 120 1.09 -0.10 -8.38
C PHE A 120 0.36 0.63 -7.22
N ILE A 121 0.90 1.75 -6.72
CA ILE A 121 0.25 2.49 -5.63
C ILE A 121 -1.09 3.10 -6.05
N ASN A 122 -1.24 3.50 -7.32
CA ASN A 122 -2.53 3.94 -7.85
C ASN A 122 -3.56 2.81 -7.87
N LEU A 123 -3.17 1.61 -8.29
CA LEU A 123 -4.04 0.43 -8.29
C LEU A 123 -4.51 0.03 -6.88
N GLN A 124 -3.69 0.23 -5.85
CA GLN A 124 -4.08 -0.01 -4.46
C GLN A 124 -5.20 0.93 -4.01
N ILE A 125 -5.08 2.23 -4.34
CA ILE A 125 -6.14 3.21 -4.07
C ILE A 125 -7.41 2.89 -4.86
N ASP A 126 -7.30 2.51 -6.12
CA ASP A 126 -8.46 2.08 -6.92
C ASP A 126 -9.12 0.84 -6.34
N GLY A 127 -8.35 -0.10 -5.79
CA GLY A 127 -8.85 -1.26 -5.05
C GLY A 127 -9.65 -0.84 -3.82
N LEU A 128 -9.09 0.05 -2.99
CA LEU A 128 -9.77 0.58 -1.80
C LEU A 128 -11.07 1.31 -2.16
N LYS A 129 -11.06 2.09 -3.26
CA LYS A 129 -12.25 2.76 -3.79
C LYS A 129 -13.36 1.77 -4.17
N LYS A 130 -13.03 0.58 -4.68
CA LYS A 130 -14.05 -0.44 -5.01
C LYS A 130 -14.66 -1.11 -3.78
N VAL A 131 -13.92 -1.16 -2.67
CA VAL A 131 -14.42 -1.72 -1.39
C VAL A 131 -15.39 -0.74 -0.70
N TYR A 132 -15.09 0.56 -0.76
CA TYR A 132 -15.83 1.60 -0.03
C TYR A 132 -16.69 2.53 -0.89
N GLY A 133 -16.64 2.39 -2.21
CA GLY A 133 -17.37 3.22 -3.18
C GLY A 133 -18.71 2.67 -3.60
#